data_AF-A0A091VFT6-F1
#
_entry.id   AF-A0A091VFT6-F1
#
_cell.length_a   1.000
_cell.length_b   1.000
_cell.length_c   1.000
_cell.angle_alpha   90.00
_cell.angle_beta   90.00
_cell.angle_gamma   90.00
#
_symmetry.space_group_name_H-M   'P 1'
#
loop_
_entity.id
_entity.type
_entity.pdbx_description
1 polymer ?
#
loop_
_entity_poly.entity_id
_entity_poly.type
_entity_poly.pdbx_seq_one_letter_code
_entity_poly.pdbx_strand_id
1 'polypeptide(L)'
;FRGNTRVEEACEMYTRAANMFKIAKNWSAAGNAFCQAAKLHMQLQSKHDSATSFVDAGNAYKKADPQEAINCLNAAIDIYTDMGRFTIAAKHHITIAEIYEAELVDIEKAIAHYEQAADYYKGEESNRQVVFFSANKCLLKVAAYAAQLEQYQKAIEIYEQVGTNTMDNPLLKYSAKEYFFKAALCHFIVDELNAKLALEKYEEMFPAFTDSRECKLLKKLLEAHEEQNCEAYTEAVKEFDSISRLDQWLTTMLLRIKKSIQGEGDGDLK
;
A
#
# COMPACT_ATOMS: atom_id res chain seq x y z
N PHE A 1 14.65 -25.00 37.34
CA PHE A 1 14.53 -23.69 38.03
C PHE A 1 15.76 -22.79 37.93
N ARG A 2 17.03 -23.27 38.01
CA ARG A 2 18.23 -22.39 37.79
C ARG A 2 18.61 -22.11 36.31
N GLY A 3 17.96 -22.78 35.36
CA GLY A 3 18.22 -22.60 33.92
C GLY A 3 17.57 -21.36 33.34
N ASN A 4 16.29 -21.13 33.63
CA ASN A 4 15.53 -19.97 33.11
C ASN A 4 16.11 -18.64 33.59
N THR A 5 16.53 -18.55 34.86
CA THR A 5 17.13 -17.33 35.43
C THR A 5 18.41 -16.91 34.69
N ARG A 6 19.21 -17.87 34.23
CA ARG A 6 20.42 -17.57 33.44
C ARG A 6 20.10 -17.10 32.03
N VAL A 7 19.03 -17.61 31.44
CA VAL A 7 18.58 -17.23 30.08
C VAL A 7 17.93 -15.84 30.12
N GLU A 8 17.20 -15.52 31.19
CA GLU A 8 16.64 -14.18 31.45
C GLU A 8 17.77 -13.15 31.62
N GLU A 9 18.76 -13.43 32.48
CA GLU A 9 19.94 -12.57 32.66
C GLU A 9 20.71 -12.37 31.34
N ALA A 10 20.90 -13.44 30.57
CA ALA A 10 21.56 -13.36 29.26
C ALA A 10 20.77 -12.46 28.30
N CYS A 11 19.44 -12.55 28.31
CA CYS A 11 18.58 -11.73 27.47
C CYS A 11 18.69 -10.24 27.81
N GLU A 12 18.65 -9.90 29.11
CA GLU A 12 18.85 -8.53 29.57
C GLU A 12 20.23 -7.97 29.17
N MET A 13 21.28 -8.80 29.25
CA MET A 13 22.62 -8.42 28.80
C MET A 13 22.67 -8.13 27.30
N TYR A 14 22.04 -8.97 26.47
CA TYR A 14 21.97 -8.74 25.02
C TYR A 14 21.17 -7.48 24.67
N THR A 15 20.04 -7.25 25.32
CA THR A 15 19.23 -6.04 25.14
C THR A 15 20.00 -4.78 25.55
N ARG A 16 20.75 -4.84 26.66
CA ARG A 16 21.61 -3.74 27.10
C ARG A 16 22.75 -3.48 26.10
N ALA A 17 23.40 -4.54 25.61
CA ALA A 17 24.43 -4.42 24.59
C ALA A 17 23.87 -3.81 23.29
N ALA A 18 22.68 -4.24 22.86
CA ALA A 18 22.01 -3.71 21.68
C ALA A 18 21.70 -2.22 21.79
N ASN A 19 21.25 -1.77 22.97
CA ASN A 19 21.04 -0.34 23.25
C ASN A 19 22.35 0.46 23.22
N MET A 20 23.45 -0.09 23.72
CA MET A 20 24.77 0.54 23.61
C MET A 20 25.24 0.64 22.16
N PHE A 21 25.01 -0.40 21.35
CA PHE A 21 25.29 -0.36 19.91
C PHE A 21 24.44 0.68 19.17
N LYS A 22 23.17 0.87 19.56
CA LYS A 22 22.33 1.97 19.04
C LYS A 22 22.91 3.35 19.37
N ILE A 23 23.41 3.57 20.58
CA ILE A 23 24.08 4.82 20.98
C ILE A 23 25.34 5.04 20.13
N ALA A 24 26.12 3.98 19.89
CA ALA A 24 27.29 4.01 19.04
C ALA A 24 26.97 4.11 17.53
N LYS A 25 25.69 4.19 17.14
CA LYS A 25 25.20 4.17 15.74
C LYS A 25 25.61 2.93 14.95
N ASN A 26 26.01 1.86 15.63
CA ASN A 26 26.31 0.58 15.00
C ASN A 26 25.01 -0.25 14.90
N TRP A 27 24.20 0.11 13.90
CA TRP A 27 22.85 -0.43 13.71
C TRP A 27 22.85 -1.94 13.40
N SER A 28 23.81 -2.44 12.61
CA SER A 28 23.94 -3.88 12.29
C SER A 28 24.27 -4.73 13.53
N ALA A 29 25.18 -4.27 14.38
CA ALA A 29 25.52 -4.97 15.63
C ALA A 29 24.36 -4.92 16.64
N ALA A 30 23.64 -3.79 16.69
CA ALA A 30 22.45 -3.66 17.51
C ALA A 30 21.35 -4.65 17.09
N GLY A 31 21.04 -4.73 15.79
CA GLY A 31 20.07 -5.67 15.25
C GLY A 31 20.42 -7.12 15.61
N ASN A 32 21.69 -7.51 15.44
CA ASN A 32 22.16 -8.85 15.78
C ASN A 32 21.98 -9.17 17.27
N ALA A 33 22.35 -8.23 18.14
CA ALA A 33 22.17 -8.40 19.58
C ALA A 33 20.69 -8.54 19.98
N PHE A 34 19.79 -7.75 19.37
CA PHE A 34 18.34 -7.91 19.57
C PHE A 34 17.80 -9.24 19.03
N CYS A 35 18.30 -9.75 17.89
CA CYS A 35 17.92 -11.08 17.39
C CYS A 35 18.33 -12.20 18.35
N GLN A 36 19.51 -12.09 18.97
CA GLN A 36 19.95 -13.06 19.97
C GLN A 36 19.06 -12.98 21.22
N ALA A 37 18.76 -11.77 21.70
CA ALA A 37 17.81 -11.57 22.80
C ALA A 37 16.43 -12.18 22.48
N ALA A 38 15.89 -11.94 21.28
CA ALA A 38 14.61 -12.49 20.84
C ALA A 38 14.60 -14.02 20.83
N LYS A 39 15.65 -14.66 20.31
CA LYS A 39 15.79 -16.13 20.31
C LYS A 39 15.82 -16.71 21.73
N LEU A 40 16.46 -16.02 22.68
CA LEU A 40 16.47 -16.43 24.09
C LEU A 40 15.09 -16.25 24.74
N HIS A 41 14.40 -15.14 24.47
CA HIS A 41 13.01 -14.95 24.91
C HIS A 41 12.06 -16.04 24.39
N MET A 42 12.28 -16.51 23.16
CA MET A 42 11.51 -17.62 22.61
C MET A 42 11.76 -18.94 23.35
N GLN A 43 13.01 -19.21 23.78
CA GLN A 43 13.34 -20.37 24.64
C GLN A 43 12.69 -20.29 26.02
N LEU A 44 12.49 -19.07 26.54
CA LEU A 44 11.79 -18.81 27.81
C LEU A 44 10.27 -18.91 27.70
N GLN A 45 9.72 -19.20 26.52
CA GLN A 45 8.28 -19.18 26.20
C GLN A 45 7.61 -17.80 26.36
N SER A 46 8.38 -16.73 26.50
CA SER A 46 7.89 -15.35 26.52
C SER A 46 7.67 -14.84 25.09
N LYS A 47 6.61 -15.33 24.42
CA LYS A 47 6.28 -14.97 23.03
C LYS A 47 6.14 -13.46 22.83
N HIS A 48 5.49 -12.76 23.75
CA HIS A 48 5.30 -11.31 23.66
C HIS A 48 6.64 -10.54 23.62
N ASP A 49 7.53 -10.83 24.56
CA ASP A 49 8.82 -10.13 24.69
C ASP A 49 9.77 -10.49 23.55
N SER A 50 9.68 -11.74 23.05
CA SER A 50 10.37 -12.18 21.84
C SER A 50 9.93 -11.35 20.62
N ALA A 51 8.63 -11.15 20.42
CA ALA A 51 8.11 -10.38 19.30
C ALA A 51 8.56 -8.91 19.37
N THR A 52 8.49 -8.28 20.55
CA THR A 52 8.98 -6.91 20.75
C THR A 52 10.47 -6.79 20.45
N SER A 53 11.28 -7.77 20.88
CA SER A 53 12.71 -7.79 20.61
C SER A 53 13.03 -7.95 19.11
N PHE A 54 12.24 -8.75 18.37
CA PHE A 54 12.36 -8.85 16.91
C PHE A 54 11.97 -7.56 16.20
N VAL A 55 10.96 -6.83 16.70
CA VAL A 55 10.58 -5.51 16.17
C VAL A 55 11.69 -4.49 16.41
N ASP A 56 12.31 -4.49 17.59
CA ASP A 56 13.46 -3.64 17.90
C ASP A 56 14.68 -3.96 17.02
N ALA A 57 14.91 -5.25 16.75
CA ALA A 57 15.92 -5.70 15.77
C ALA A 57 15.60 -5.16 14.38
N GLY A 58 14.35 -5.30 13.91
CA GLY A 58 13.89 -4.79 12.62
C GLY A 58 14.06 -3.28 12.49
N ASN A 59 13.77 -2.52 13.54
CA ASN A 59 13.97 -1.07 13.58
C ASN A 59 15.45 -0.66 13.51
N ALA A 60 16.35 -1.44 14.11
CA ALA A 60 17.77 -1.23 14.00
C ALA A 60 18.27 -1.57 12.57
N TYR A 61 17.86 -2.72 12.04
CA TYR A 61 18.24 -3.15 10.70
C TYR A 61 17.67 -2.28 9.60
N LYS A 62 16.50 -1.65 9.76
CA LYS A 62 15.94 -0.72 8.77
C LYS A 62 16.91 0.40 8.36
N LYS A 63 17.88 0.75 9.22
CA LYS A 63 18.93 1.76 8.94
C LYS A 63 20.25 1.18 8.44
N ALA A 64 20.42 -0.14 8.47
CA ALA A 64 21.66 -0.83 8.13
C ALA A 64 21.49 -1.77 6.94
N ASP A 65 20.53 -2.69 7.04
CA ASP A 65 20.24 -3.73 6.07
C ASP A 65 18.71 -3.96 6.00
N PRO A 66 18.07 -3.56 4.88
CA PRO A 66 16.62 -3.71 4.72
C PRO A 66 16.18 -5.18 4.61
N GLN A 67 17.02 -6.09 4.10
CA GLN A 67 16.66 -7.51 3.96
C GLN A 67 16.58 -8.18 5.33
N GLU A 68 17.58 -7.96 6.18
CA GLU A 68 17.57 -8.49 7.54
C GLU A 68 16.46 -7.86 8.40
N ALA A 69 16.10 -6.60 8.13
CA ALA A 69 14.95 -5.96 8.77
C ALA A 69 13.64 -6.70 8.44
N ILE A 70 13.43 -7.08 7.19
CA ILE A 70 12.25 -7.83 6.74
C ILE A 70 12.21 -9.21 7.39
N ASN A 71 13.34 -9.92 7.43
CA ASN A 71 13.44 -11.22 8.09
C ASN A 71 13.04 -11.14 9.58
N CYS A 72 13.53 -10.11 10.29
CA CYS A 72 13.18 -9.88 11.70
C CYS A 72 11.70 -9.53 11.88
N LEU A 73 11.15 -8.69 11.01
CA LEU A 73 9.73 -8.30 11.08
C LEU A 73 8.81 -9.47 10.73
N ASN A 74 9.16 -10.33 9.77
CA ASN A 74 8.40 -11.55 9.47
C ASN A 74 8.36 -12.49 10.68
N ALA A 75 9.50 -12.70 11.34
CA ALA A 75 9.54 -13.50 12.58
C ALA A 75 8.65 -12.90 13.69
N ALA A 76 8.59 -11.57 13.81
CA ALA A 76 7.68 -10.91 14.75
C ALA A 76 6.20 -11.10 14.36
N ILE A 77 5.87 -11.02 13.06
CA ILE A 77 4.52 -11.25 12.53
C ILE A 77 4.05 -12.68 12.84
N ASP A 78 4.90 -13.69 12.60
CA ASP A 78 4.57 -15.08 12.90
C ASP A 78 4.24 -15.26 14.40
N ILE A 79 4.98 -14.60 15.29
CA ILE A 79 4.68 -14.64 16.72
C ILE A 79 3.38 -13.89 17.06
N TYR A 80 3.14 -12.72 16.45
CA TYR A 80 1.92 -11.95 16.71
C TYR A 80 0.66 -12.62 16.15
N THR A 81 0.76 -13.31 15.01
CA THR A 81 -0.34 -14.09 14.44
C THR A 81 -0.64 -15.32 15.29
N ASP A 82 0.39 -16.03 15.76
CA ASP A 82 0.28 -17.10 16.76
C ASP A 82 -0.43 -16.67 18.06
N MET A 83 -0.22 -15.41 18.47
CA MET A 83 -0.83 -14.81 19.66
C MET A 83 -2.25 -14.27 19.42
N GLY A 84 -2.77 -14.33 18.19
CA GLY A 84 -4.06 -13.76 17.81
C GLY A 84 -4.09 -12.22 17.79
N ARG A 85 -2.93 -11.57 17.68
CA ARG A 85 -2.80 -10.10 17.65
C ARG A 85 -2.69 -9.59 16.20
N PHE A 86 -3.73 -9.84 15.40
CA PHE A 86 -3.73 -9.53 13.97
C PHE A 86 -3.59 -8.04 13.65
N THR A 87 -4.11 -7.15 14.50
CA THR A 87 -3.96 -5.70 14.32
C THR A 87 -2.51 -5.21 14.40
N ILE A 88 -1.67 -5.86 15.21
CA ILE A 88 -0.24 -5.55 15.35
C ILE A 88 0.53 -6.18 14.19
N ALA A 89 0.23 -7.44 13.85
CA ALA A 89 0.79 -8.11 12.68
C ALA A 89 0.56 -7.31 11.39
N ALA A 90 -0.65 -6.79 11.18
CA ALA A 90 -0.98 -5.96 10.02
C ALA A 90 -0.15 -4.67 9.94
N LYS A 91 0.14 -4.01 11.08
CA LYS A 91 1.03 -2.83 11.12
C LYS A 91 2.45 -3.18 10.69
N HIS A 92 2.95 -4.33 11.11
CA HIS A 92 4.26 -4.81 10.71
C HIS A 92 4.30 -5.20 9.22
N HIS A 93 3.24 -5.81 8.69
CA HIS A 93 3.11 -6.04 7.24
C HIS A 93 3.16 -4.75 6.42
N ILE A 94 2.47 -3.68 6.86
CA ILE A 94 2.59 -2.35 6.23
C ILE A 94 4.04 -1.87 6.26
N THR A 95 4.71 -2.02 7.40
CA THR A 95 6.10 -1.57 7.56
C THR A 95 7.06 -2.33 6.63
N ILE A 96 6.85 -3.65 6.47
CA ILE A 96 7.59 -4.49 5.51
C ILE A 96 7.34 -4.01 4.09
N ALA A 97 6.08 -3.75 3.72
CA ALA A 97 5.73 -3.27 2.40
C ALA A 97 6.33 -1.89 2.08
N GLU A 98 6.39 -0.97 3.07
CA GLU A 98 7.09 0.31 2.96
C GLU A 98 8.62 0.13 2.77
N ILE A 99 9.24 -0.89 3.36
CA ILE A 99 10.66 -1.20 3.15
C ILE A 99 10.88 -1.73 1.72
N TYR A 100 9.98 -2.59 1.23
CA TYR A 100 10.02 -3.05 -0.15
C TYR A 100 9.81 -1.91 -1.16
N GLU A 101 8.95 -0.93 -0.83
CA GLU A 101 8.73 0.28 -1.64
C GLU A 101 9.98 1.17 -1.68
N ALA A 102 10.58 1.47 -0.52
CA ALA A 102 11.62 2.50 -0.41
C ALA A 102 13.03 2.00 -0.76
N GLU A 103 13.39 0.79 -0.31
CA GLU A 103 14.80 0.33 -0.30
C GLU A 103 15.07 -0.75 -1.34
N LEU A 104 14.10 -1.64 -1.59
CA LEU A 104 14.30 -2.83 -2.44
C LEU A 104 13.65 -2.71 -3.82
N VAL A 105 12.73 -1.77 -3.99
CA VAL A 105 11.96 -1.51 -5.22
C VAL A 105 11.28 -2.79 -5.76
N ASP A 106 10.90 -3.70 -4.86
CA ASP A 106 10.19 -4.94 -5.20
C ASP A 106 8.69 -4.72 -4.97
N ILE A 107 8.04 -4.18 -6.01
CA ILE A 107 6.65 -3.74 -5.96
C ILE A 107 5.70 -4.94 -5.84
N GLU A 108 6.03 -6.09 -6.43
CA GLU A 108 5.21 -7.30 -6.39
C GLU A 108 5.09 -7.86 -4.97
N LYS A 109 6.22 -7.96 -4.24
CA LYS A 109 6.18 -8.39 -2.84
C LYS A 109 5.54 -7.36 -1.92
N ALA A 110 5.72 -6.07 -2.21
CA ALA A 110 5.04 -5.02 -1.46
C ALA A 110 3.52 -5.16 -1.56
N ILE A 111 2.98 -5.43 -2.76
CA ILE A 111 1.55 -5.69 -2.98
C ILE A 111 1.07 -6.87 -2.12
N ALA A 112 1.76 -8.01 -2.18
CA ALA A 112 1.36 -9.20 -1.42
C ALA A 112 1.27 -8.92 0.10
N HIS A 113 2.23 -8.17 0.64
CA HIS A 113 2.21 -7.80 2.07
C HIS A 113 1.13 -6.76 2.41
N TYR A 114 0.85 -5.78 1.53
CA TYR A 114 -0.24 -4.84 1.75
C TYR A 114 -1.62 -5.53 1.66
N GLU A 115 -1.78 -6.53 0.79
CA GLU A 115 -3.00 -7.35 0.71
C GLU A 115 -3.22 -8.15 1.98
N GLN A 116 -2.19 -8.86 2.46
CA GLN A 116 -2.26 -9.57 3.73
C GLN A 116 -2.60 -8.63 4.91
N ALA A 117 -2.00 -7.44 4.95
CA ALA A 117 -2.34 -6.43 5.96
C ALA A 117 -3.82 -6.01 5.88
N ALA A 118 -4.34 -5.80 4.67
CA ALA A 118 -5.74 -5.44 4.47
C ALA A 118 -6.69 -6.55 4.92
N ASP A 119 -6.37 -7.82 4.65
CA ASP A 119 -7.17 -8.97 5.05
C ASP A 119 -7.19 -9.13 6.58
N TYR A 120 -6.05 -8.96 7.25
CA TYR A 120 -5.99 -8.95 8.72
C TYR A 120 -6.82 -7.83 9.34
N TYR A 121 -6.84 -6.65 8.72
CA TYR A 121 -7.74 -5.60 9.17
C TYR A 121 -9.22 -5.94 8.88
N LYS A 122 -9.57 -6.47 7.72
CA LYS A 122 -10.95 -6.86 7.40
C LYS A 122 -11.51 -7.92 8.36
N GLY A 123 -10.67 -8.84 8.84
CA GLY A 123 -11.07 -9.89 9.79
C GLY A 123 -11.35 -9.42 11.23
N GLU A 124 -10.88 -8.23 11.61
CA GLU A 124 -10.98 -7.72 12.99
C GLU A 124 -12.16 -6.74 13.16
N GLU A 125 -13.22 -7.18 13.84
CA GLU A 125 -14.43 -6.37 14.05
C GLU A 125 -14.28 -5.30 15.15
N SER A 126 -13.31 -5.47 16.05
CA SER A 126 -13.23 -4.76 17.34
C SER A 126 -12.83 -3.28 17.28
N ASN A 127 -12.61 -2.69 16.11
CA ASN A 127 -12.40 -1.25 15.98
C ASN A 127 -12.69 -0.75 14.56
N ARG A 128 -13.90 -1.10 14.06
CA ARG A 128 -14.33 -0.97 12.66
C ARG A 128 -13.90 0.34 11.99
N GLN A 129 -13.99 1.50 12.66
CA GLN A 129 -13.63 2.78 12.03
C GLN A 129 -12.12 2.96 11.76
N VAL A 130 -11.25 2.63 12.72
CA VAL A 130 -9.77 2.78 12.58
C VAL A 130 -9.21 1.69 11.67
N VAL A 131 -9.77 0.49 11.79
CA VAL A 131 -9.44 -0.69 10.99
C VAL A 131 -9.86 -0.49 9.54
N PHE A 132 -11.04 0.08 9.30
CA PHE A 132 -11.52 0.43 7.96
C PHE A 132 -10.65 1.48 7.26
N PHE A 133 -10.28 2.55 7.96
CA PHE A 133 -9.39 3.56 7.38
C PHE A 133 -8.01 2.98 7.04
N SER A 134 -7.46 2.15 7.94
CA SER A 134 -6.16 1.51 7.75
C SER A 134 -6.20 0.48 6.61
N ALA A 135 -7.26 -0.33 6.52
CA ALA A 135 -7.48 -1.28 5.43
C ALA A 135 -7.60 -0.55 4.09
N ASN A 136 -8.43 0.49 4.00
CA ASN A 136 -8.58 1.28 2.78
C ASN A 136 -7.25 1.91 2.36
N LYS A 137 -6.47 2.45 3.32
CA LYS A 137 -5.13 2.98 3.02
C LYS A 137 -4.22 1.92 2.38
N CYS A 138 -4.23 0.69 2.89
CA CYS A 138 -3.45 -0.42 2.33
C CYS A 138 -3.95 -0.81 0.93
N LEU A 139 -5.26 -0.99 0.77
CA LEU A 139 -5.89 -1.35 -0.50
C LEU A 139 -5.62 -0.31 -1.59
N LEU A 140 -5.66 0.98 -1.25
CA LEU A 140 -5.35 2.05 -2.20
C LEU A 140 -3.89 2.01 -2.66
N LYS A 141 -2.96 1.65 -1.77
CA LYS A 141 -1.55 1.42 -2.11
C LYS A 141 -1.43 0.19 -3.04
N VAL A 142 -2.09 -0.91 -2.71
CA VAL A 142 -2.14 -2.11 -3.58
C VAL A 142 -2.64 -1.75 -4.97
N ALA A 143 -3.77 -1.06 -5.07
CA ALA A 143 -4.37 -0.69 -6.35
C ALA A 143 -3.46 0.25 -7.16
N ALA A 144 -2.81 1.21 -6.50
CA ALA A 144 -1.89 2.14 -7.16
C ALA A 144 -0.68 1.41 -7.77
N TYR A 145 -0.09 0.46 -7.04
CA TYR A 145 1.04 -0.33 -7.52
C TYR A 145 0.62 -1.40 -8.54
N ALA A 146 -0.52 -2.05 -8.35
CA ALA A 146 -1.08 -3.00 -9.31
C ALA A 146 -1.32 -2.31 -10.67
N ALA A 147 -1.83 -1.07 -10.66
CA ALA A 147 -1.97 -0.27 -11.89
C ALA A 147 -0.61 0.04 -12.54
N GLN A 148 0.45 0.30 -11.76
CA GLN A 148 1.80 0.50 -12.30
C GLN A 148 2.36 -0.78 -12.94
N LEU A 149 2.10 -1.94 -12.34
CA LEU A 149 2.45 -3.27 -12.87
C LEU A 149 1.52 -3.79 -13.97
N GLU A 150 0.65 -2.94 -14.51
CA GLU A 150 -0.29 -3.28 -15.61
C GLU A 150 -1.38 -4.30 -15.24
N GLN A 151 -1.54 -4.59 -13.94
CA GLN A 151 -2.64 -5.40 -13.40
C GLN A 151 -3.89 -4.54 -13.21
N TYR A 152 -4.38 -3.91 -14.29
CA TYR A 152 -5.50 -2.96 -14.23
C TYR A 152 -6.79 -3.60 -13.72
N GLN A 153 -7.09 -4.84 -14.11
CA GLN A 153 -8.29 -5.57 -13.67
C GLN A 153 -8.35 -5.69 -12.14
N LYS A 154 -7.21 -6.06 -11.53
CA LYS A 154 -7.09 -6.18 -10.07
C LYS A 154 -7.21 -4.82 -9.38
N ALA A 155 -6.60 -3.78 -9.94
CA ALA A 155 -6.69 -2.42 -9.41
C ALA A 155 -8.12 -1.88 -9.44
N ILE A 156 -8.87 -2.13 -10.52
CA ILE A 156 -10.28 -1.76 -10.68
C ILE A 156 -11.12 -2.36 -9.56
N GLU A 157 -11.06 -3.69 -9.38
CA GLU A 157 -11.85 -4.39 -8.37
C GLU A 157 -11.60 -3.82 -6.97
N ILE A 158 -10.34 -3.51 -6.65
CA ILE A 158 -9.97 -2.92 -5.37
C ILE A 158 -10.49 -1.49 -5.24
N TYR A 159 -10.37 -0.64 -6.28
CA TYR A 159 -10.87 0.73 -6.23
C TYR A 159 -12.40 0.78 -6.14
N GLU A 160 -13.13 -0.10 -6.84
CA GLU A 160 -14.58 -0.20 -6.72
C GLU A 160 -14.99 -0.65 -5.33
N GLN A 161 -14.35 -1.68 -4.78
CA GLN A 161 -14.61 -2.14 -3.41
C GLN A 161 -14.37 -1.02 -2.39
N VAL A 162 -13.26 -0.29 -2.49
CA VAL A 162 -12.97 0.83 -1.58
C VAL A 162 -13.96 1.99 -1.81
N GLY A 163 -14.34 2.24 -3.06
CA GLY A 163 -15.35 3.23 -3.45
C GLY A 163 -16.71 2.94 -2.80
N THR A 164 -17.26 1.74 -2.99
CA THR A 164 -18.56 1.34 -2.39
C THR A 164 -18.51 1.39 -0.88
N ASN A 165 -17.44 0.87 -0.28
CA ASN A 165 -17.25 0.88 1.15
C ASN A 165 -17.20 2.30 1.73
N THR A 166 -16.57 3.25 1.01
CA THR A 166 -16.45 4.64 1.48
C THR A 166 -17.71 5.46 1.28
N MET A 167 -18.63 5.04 0.40
CA MET A 167 -19.96 5.64 0.28
C MET A 167 -20.82 5.40 1.53
N ASP A 168 -20.68 4.24 2.18
CA ASP A 168 -21.39 3.92 3.42
C ASP A 168 -20.98 4.84 4.58
N ASN A 169 -19.83 5.50 4.50
CA ASN A 169 -19.34 6.42 5.52
C ASN A 169 -19.49 7.89 5.10
N PRO A 170 -20.40 8.68 5.73
CA PRO A 170 -20.63 10.09 5.38
C PRO A 170 -19.38 10.97 5.42
N LEU A 171 -18.37 10.62 6.24
CA LEU A 171 -17.13 11.40 6.37
C LEU A 171 -16.17 11.22 5.19
N LEU A 172 -16.21 10.07 4.51
CA LEU A 172 -15.30 9.71 3.41
C LEU A 172 -15.93 9.91 2.03
N LYS A 173 -17.18 10.41 2.01
CA LYS A 173 -17.97 10.67 0.81
C LYS A 173 -17.26 11.57 -0.23
N TYR A 174 -16.40 12.48 0.23
CA TYR A 174 -15.61 13.34 -0.66
C TYR A 174 -14.44 12.60 -1.32
N SER A 175 -13.83 11.64 -0.60
CA SER A 175 -12.70 10.84 -1.11
C SER A 175 -13.15 9.74 -2.09
N ALA A 176 -14.40 9.28 -1.99
CA ALA A 176 -14.97 8.29 -2.90
C ALA A 176 -14.88 8.71 -4.38
N LYS A 177 -15.01 10.01 -4.67
CA LYS A 177 -14.88 10.58 -6.03
C LYS A 177 -13.52 10.28 -6.64
N GLU A 178 -12.46 10.41 -5.86
CA GLU A 178 -11.09 10.15 -6.32
C GLU A 178 -10.89 8.67 -6.64
N TYR A 179 -11.51 7.76 -5.87
CA TYR A 179 -11.41 6.32 -6.10
C TYR A 179 -12.15 5.88 -7.36
N PHE A 180 -13.37 6.37 -7.59
CA PHE A 180 -14.11 6.11 -8.83
C PHE A 180 -13.41 6.70 -10.06
N PHE A 181 -12.81 7.88 -9.92
CA PHE A 181 -11.99 8.46 -10.99
C PHE A 181 -10.78 7.57 -11.33
N LYS A 182 -10.07 7.07 -10.32
CA LYS A 182 -8.94 6.14 -10.50
C LYS A 182 -9.38 4.80 -11.11
N ALA A 183 -10.52 4.25 -10.68
CA ALA A 183 -11.11 3.04 -11.26
C ALA A 183 -11.47 3.23 -12.75
N ALA A 184 -12.14 4.34 -13.08
CA ALA A 184 -12.51 4.66 -14.46
C ALA A 184 -11.30 4.85 -15.37
N LEU A 185 -10.22 5.49 -14.89
CA LEU A 185 -8.97 5.58 -15.64
C LEU A 185 -8.34 4.20 -15.89
N CYS A 186 -8.40 3.29 -14.91
CA CYS A 186 -7.91 1.92 -15.09
C CYS A 186 -8.77 1.16 -16.10
N HIS A 187 -10.10 1.30 -16.06
CA HIS A 187 -11.00 0.74 -17.07
C HIS A 187 -10.68 1.25 -18.46
N PHE A 188 -10.39 2.54 -18.59
CA PHE A 188 -10.10 3.18 -19.86
C PHE A 188 -8.81 2.68 -20.52
N ILE A 189 -7.83 2.23 -19.73
CA ILE A 189 -6.64 1.57 -20.27
C ILE A 189 -6.95 0.17 -20.82
N VAL A 190 -7.92 -0.52 -20.24
CA VAL A 190 -8.31 -1.89 -20.65
C VAL A 190 -9.24 -1.86 -21.85
N ASP A 191 -10.34 -1.12 -21.76
CA ASP A 191 -11.36 -1.02 -22.80
C ASP A 191 -12.19 0.26 -22.62
N GLU A 192 -12.33 1.02 -23.71
CA GLU A 192 -13.13 2.24 -23.78
C GLU A 192 -14.60 1.99 -23.44
N LEU A 193 -15.17 0.85 -23.89
CA LEU A 193 -16.57 0.53 -23.65
C LEU A 193 -16.83 0.28 -22.16
N ASN A 194 -15.89 -0.38 -21.48
CA ASN A 194 -15.96 -0.63 -20.05
C ASN A 194 -15.84 0.68 -19.25
N ALA A 195 -15.05 1.64 -19.71
CA ALA A 195 -14.95 2.95 -19.06
C ALA A 195 -16.27 3.74 -19.14
N LYS A 196 -16.98 3.70 -20.27
CA LYS A 196 -18.31 4.31 -20.41
C LYS A 196 -19.35 3.67 -19.50
N LEU A 197 -19.40 2.32 -19.49
CA LEU A 197 -20.31 1.58 -18.62
C LEU A 197 -20.01 1.82 -17.13
N ALA A 198 -18.73 1.90 -16.76
CA ALA A 198 -18.32 2.23 -15.39
C ALA A 198 -18.74 3.66 -15.01
N LEU A 199 -18.58 4.64 -15.91
CA LEU A 199 -19.04 6.00 -15.69
C LEU A 199 -20.56 6.09 -15.47
N GLU A 200 -21.36 5.44 -16.31
CA GLU A 200 -22.83 5.44 -16.15
C GLU A 200 -23.23 4.85 -14.80
N LYS A 201 -22.59 3.75 -14.37
CA LYS A 201 -22.80 3.16 -13.04
C LYS A 201 -22.41 4.12 -11.92
N TYR A 202 -21.27 4.81 -12.04
CA TYR A 202 -20.82 5.76 -11.02
C TYR A 202 -21.73 7.00 -10.92
N GLU A 203 -22.32 7.42 -12.04
CA GLU A 203 -23.33 8.48 -12.08
C GLU A 203 -24.65 8.07 -11.43
N GLU A 204 -25.11 6.84 -11.67
CA GLU A 204 -26.31 6.30 -11.05
C GLU A 204 -26.14 6.11 -9.54
N MET A 205 -24.98 5.57 -9.12
CA MET A 205 -24.69 5.37 -7.69
C MET A 205 -24.45 6.67 -6.94
N PHE A 206 -23.89 7.69 -7.60
CA PHE A 206 -23.50 8.92 -6.93
C PHE A 206 -23.77 10.17 -7.80
N PRO A 207 -24.97 10.77 -7.70
CA PRO A 207 -25.33 11.95 -8.49
C PRO A 207 -24.42 13.16 -8.29
N ALA A 208 -23.77 13.28 -7.13
CA ALA A 208 -22.81 14.35 -6.86
C ALA A 208 -21.43 14.13 -7.54
N PHE A 209 -21.22 13.00 -8.23
CA PHE A 209 -20.02 12.67 -9.01
C PHE A 209 -20.16 13.26 -10.40
N THR A 210 -21.38 13.27 -10.96
CA THR A 210 -21.72 13.90 -12.23
C THR A 210 -21.33 15.39 -12.27
N ASP A 211 -21.55 16.11 -11.16
CA ASP A 211 -21.16 17.52 -11.04
C ASP A 211 -19.66 17.73 -10.76
N SER A 212 -18.93 16.66 -10.46
CA SER A 212 -17.52 16.72 -10.10
C SER A 212 -16.62 16.92 -11.32
N ARG A 213 -15.46 17.52 -11.10
CA ARG A 213 -14.53 17.91 -12.16
C ARG A 213 -13.90 16.68 -12.81
N GLU A 214 -13.70 15.65 -12.01
CA GLU A 214 -13.15 14.35 -12.37
C GLU A 214 -14.04 13.63 -13.39
N CYS A 215 -15.36 13.64 -13.20
CA CYS A 215 -16.31 13.06 -14.15
C CYS A 215 -16.37 13.85 -15.46
N LYS A 216 -16.40 15.19 -15.37
CA LYS A 216 -16.36 16.06 -16.57
C LYS A 216 -15.08 15.86 -17.39
N LEU A 217 -13.93 15.69 -16.72
CA LEU A 217 -12.69 15.34 -17.39
C LEU A 217 -12.81 13.98 -18.08
N LEU A 218 -13.25 12.93 -17.36
CA LEU A 218 -13.37 11.59 -17.95
C LEU A 218 -14.26 11.57 -19.20
N LYS A 219 -15.39 12.29 -19.19
CA LYS A 219 -16.25 12.43 -20.39
C LYS A 219 -15.52 13.07 -21.55
N LYS A 220 -14.84 14.20 -21.33
CA LYS A 220 -14.02 14.85 -22.36
C LYS A 220 -12.90 13.93 -22.87
N LEU A 221 -12.27 13.14 -21.99
CA LEU A 221 -11.20 12.21 -22.38
C LEU A 221 -11.74 11.04 -23.22
N LEU A 222 -12.94 10.54 -22.90
CA LEU A 222 -13.62 9.50 -23.67
C LEU A 222 -14.06 10.00 -25.04
N GLU A 223 -14.68 11.18 -25.12
CA GLU A 223 -15.05 11.82 -26.39
C GLU A 223 -13.80 12.04 -27.28
N ALA A 224 -12.71 12.55 -26.71
CA ALA A 224 -11.46 12.73 -27.45
C ALA A 224 -10.83 11.41 -27.92
N HIS A 225 -11.03 10.30 -27.19
CA HIS A 225 -10.54 8.98 -27.58
C HIS A 225 -11.40 8.35 -28.66
N GLU A 226 -12.74 8.49 -28.59
CA GLU A 226 -13.66 8.09 -29.66
C GLU A 226 -13.33 8.77 -30.99
N GLU A 227 -13.00 10.06 -30.94
CA GLU A 227 -12.63 10.86 -32.10
C GLU A 227 -11.16 10.64 -32.53
N GLN A 228 -10.38 9.83 -31.80
CA GLN A 228 -8.93 9.66 -31.95
C GLN A 228 -8.13 10.99 -31.95
N ASN A 229 -8.66 12.00 -31.27
CA ASN A 229 -8.14 13.36 -31.28
C ASN A 229 -7.16 13.58 -30.12
N CYS A 230 -5.86 13.37 -30.40
CA CYS A 230 -4.79 13.56 -29.43
C CYS A 230 -4.66 15.01 -28.92
N GLU A 231 -4.99 16.00 -29.74
CA GLU A 231 -4.87 17.42 -29.37
C GLU A 231 -5.94 17.77 -28.34
N ALA A 232 -7.20 17.40 -28.60
CA ALA A 232 -8.31 17.58 -27.66
C ALA A 232 -8.06 16.88 -26.32
N TYR A 233 -7.48 15.67 -26.35
CA TYR A 233 -7.07 14.96 -25.13
C TYR A 233 -6.03 15.76 -24.33
N THR A 234 -4.98 16.27 -24.99
CA THR A 234 -3.94 17.05 -24.30
C THR A 234 -4.44 18.40 -23.78
N GLU A 235 -5.36 19.04 -24.48
CA GLU A 235 -5.98 20.29 -24.04
C GLU A 235 -6.85 20.06 -22.80
N ALA A 236 -7.69 19.01 -22.79
CA ALA A 236 -8.50 18.66 -21.63
C ALA A 236 -7.65 18.34 -20.39
N VAL A 237 -6.54 17.62 -20.56
CA VAL A 237 -5.60 17.34 -19.46
C VAL A 237 -4.93 18.63 -18.96
N LYS A 238 -4.57 19.55 -19.85
CA LYS A 238 -3.94 20.83 -19.50
C LYS A 238 -4.90 21.77 -18.77
N GLU A 239 -6.15 21.85 -19.22
CA GLU A 239 -7.22 22.57 -18.52
C GLU A 239 -7.38 22.03 -17.10
N PHE A 240 -7.40 20.70 -16.95
CA PHE A 240 -7.52 20.08 -15.64
C PHE A 240 -6.32 20.35 -14.75
N ASP A 241 -5.09 20.21 -15.25
CA ASP A 241 -3.87 20.47 -14.46
C ASP A 241 -3.78 21.91 -13.95
N SER A 242 -4.30 22.88 -14.73
CA SER A 242 -4.34 24.29 -14.31
C SER A 242 -5.25 24.55 -13.12
N ILE A 243 -6.27 23.71 -12.91
CA ILE A 243 -7.27 23.84 -11.85
C ILE A 243 -6.97 22.89 -10.68
N SER A 244 -6.54 21.68 -11.01
CA SER A 244 -6.28 20.56 -10.11
C SER A 244 -4.95 19.94 -10.50
N ARG A 245 -3.90 20.23 -9.72
CA ARG A 245 -2.54 19.74 -9.97
C ARG A 245 -2.51 18.21 -10.07
N LEU A 246 -1.98 17.69 -11.18
CA LEU A 246 -1.87 16.26 -11.41
C LEU A 246 -0.80 15.63 -10.51
N ASP A 247 -1.16 14.52 -9.87
CA ASP A 247 -0.22 13.68 -9.12
C ASP A 247 0.57 12.77 -10.07
N GLN A 248 1.75 12.29 -9.64
CA GLN A 248 2.64 11.46 -10.45
C GLN A 248 1.94 10.20 -11.00
N TRP A 249 1.05 9.60 -10.22
CA TRP A 249 0.26 8.45 -10.64
C TRP A 249 -0.71 8.81 -11.78
N LEU A 250 -1.44 9.91 -11.67
CA LEU A 250 -2.38 10.37 -12.70
C LEU A 250 -1.67 10.70 -14.00
N THR A 251 -0.54 11.41 -13.92
CA THR A 251 0.29 11.71 -15.09
C THR A 251 0.73 10.44 -15.79
N THR A 252 1.16 9.41 -15.04
CA THR A 252 1.60 8.13 -15.63
C THR A 252 0.45 7.42 -16.33
N MET A 253 -0.74 7.35 -15.73
CA MET A 253 -1.91 6.71 -16.33
C MET A 253 -2.41 7.47 -17.57
N LEU A 254 -2.52 8.80 -17.48
CA LEU A 254 -2.96 9.64 -18.60
C LEU A 254 -1.99 9.58 -19.79
N LEU A 255 -0.69 9.44 -19.53
CA LEU A 255 0.32 9.23 -20.59
C LEU A 255 0.18 7.84 -21.23
N ARG A 256 -0.12 6.79 -20.46
CA ARG A 256 -0.39 5.45 -21.01
C ARG A 256 -1.61 5.44 -21.92
N ILE A 257 -2.69 6.09 -21.49
CA ILE A 257 -3.90 6.28 -22.32
C ILE A 257 -3.57 7.07 -23.59
N LYS A 258 -2.83 8.16 -23.49
CA LYS A 258 -2.40 8.95 -24.65
C LYS A 258 -1.63 8.11 -25.67
N LYS A 259 -0.71 7.24 -25.20
CA LYS A 259 0.02 6.31 -26.06
C LYS A 259 -0.91 5.32 -26.78
N SER A 260 -1.97 4.86 -26.12
CA SER A 260 -3.00 4.02 -26.75
C SER A 260 -3.68 4.74 -27.93
N ILE A 261 -4.05 6.02 -27.75
CA ILE A 261 -4.70 6.84 -28.80
C ILE A 261 -3.75 7.10 -29.98
N GLN A 262 -2.46 7.31 -29.71
CA GLN A 262 -1.45 7.58 -30.74
C GLN A 262 -1.06 6.34 -31.56
N GLY A 263 -1.51 5.14 -31.16
CA GLY A 263 -1.04 3.86 -31.69
C GLY A 263 0.42 3.57 -31.32
N GLU A 264 0.85 2.30 -31.39
CA GLU A 264 2.25 1.85 -31.22
C GLU A 264 3.21 2.39 -32.31
N GLY A 265 3.24 3.70 -32.54
CA GLY A 265 3.94 4.33 -33.66
C GLY A 265 5.16 5.18 -33.29
N ASP A 266 5.50 5.34 -32.01
CA ASP A 266 6.65 6.19 -31.63
C ASP A 266 7.37 5.64 -30.39
N GLY A 267 8.12 4.56 -30.59
CA GLY A 267 8.75 3.80 -29.51
C GLY A 267 9.98 2.98 -29.89
N ASP A 268 10.72 3.35 -30.95
CA ASP A 268 12.12 2.94 -31.14
C ASP A 268 12.84 4.01 -31.97
N LEU A 269 13.24 5.10 -31.31
CA LEU A 269 14.26 6.02 -31.79
C LEU A 269 14.78 6.86 -30.61
N LYS A 270 15.57 6.21 -29.74
CA LYS A 270 16.89 6.68 -29.28
C LYS A 270 17.52 5.74 -28.26
#